data_AF-J3A8A8-F1
#
_entry.id   AF-J3A8A8-F1
#
_cell.length_a   1.000
_cell.length_b   1.000
_cell.length_c   1.000
_cell.angle_alpha   90.00
_cell.angle_beta   90.00
_cell.angle_gamma   90.00
#
_symmetry.space_group_name_H-M   'P 1'
#
loop_
_entity.id
_entity.type
_entity.pdbx_description
1 polymer ?
#
loop_
_entity_poly.entity_id
_entity_poly.type
_entity_poly.pdbx_seq_one_letter_code
_entity_poly.pdbx_strand_id
1 'polypeptide(L)'
;MELIEEIEKAWGWAGIKPAEVVGDNDFGNLIIKDVAGSYWRLCPEDLYCNRVANDRAELDALSQNQDFLHDWYMETLVKQARDRLGLLRPGYKYCLKIPAVLGGQYEESNLATISLHEQVAISGYLAKEIDDLPDGAQIRLKVTE
;
A
#
# COMPACT_ATOMS: atom_id res chain seq x y z
N MET A 1 6.15 -5.72 16.46
CA MET A 1 6.02 -4.26 16.37
C MET A 1 4.59 -3.99 15.96
N GLU A 2 3.94 -3.01 16.55
CA GLU A 2 2.56 -2.69 16.18
C GLU A 2 2.52 -2.10 14.77
N LEU A 3 1.46 -2.36 14.00
CA LEU A 3 1.38 -1.92 12.59
C LEU A 3 1.46 -0.39 12.47
N ILE A 4 0.86 0.33 13.42
CA ILE A 4 0.91 1.80 13.48
C ILE A 4 2.35 2.32 13.65
N GLU A 5 3.16 1.66 14.48
CA GLU A 5 4.57 2.04 14.68
C GLU A 5 5.39 1.82 13.39
N GLU A 6 5.11 0.75 12.65
CA GLU A 6 5.75 0.48 11.35
C GLU A 6 5.36 1.56 10.32
N ILE A 7 4.07 1.92 10.25
CA ILE A 7 3.58 2.95 9.33
C ILE A 7 4.24 4.29 9.65
N GLU A 8 4.24 4.73 10.92
CA GLU A 8 4.87 6.01 11.31
C GLU A 8 6.35 6.03 10.94
N LYS A 9 7.06 4.93 11.21
CA LYS A 9 8.49 4.81 10.91
C LYS A 9 8.78 4.85 9.40
N ALA A 10 8.01 4.11 8.60
CA ALA A 10 8.27 3.92 7.18
C ALA A 10 7.66 5.01 6.29
N TRP A 11 6.54 5.61 6.70
CA TRP A 11 5.73 6.53 5.90
C TRP A 11 5.49 7.90 6.55
N GLY A 12 5.90 8.13 7.80
CA GLY A 12 5.72 9.41 8.47
C GLY A 12 6.36 10.60 7.73
N TRP A 13 7.35 10.33 6.87
CA TRP A 13 7.94 11.35 5.99
C TRP A 13 6.94 11.91 4.95
N ALA A 14 5.90 11.17 4.58
CA ALA A 14 4.83 11.61 3.68
C ALA A 14 3.84 12.58 4.38
N GLY A 15 4.02 12.84 5.67
CA GLY A 15 3.22 13.78 6.46
C GLY A 15 2.05 13.17 7.24
N ILE A 16 1.83 11.85 7.12
CA ILE A 16 0.86 11.12 7.94
C ILE A 16 1.32 11.05 9.40
N LYS A 17 0.36 11.09 10.34
CA LYS A 17 0.54 10.78 11.76
C LYS A 17 -0.49 9.72 12.15
N PRO A 18 -0.20 8.42 11.96
CA PRO A 18 -1.19 7.36 12.02
C PRO A 18 -1.65 7.15 13.47
N ALA A 19 -2.97 7.07 13.65
CA ALA A 19 -3.59 6.76 14.93
C ALA A 19 -4.23 5.36 14.94
N GLU A 20 -4.87 5.00 13.82
CA GLU A 20 -5.63 3.75 13.71
C GLU A 20 -5.68 3.28 12.25
N VAL A 21 -5.52 1.98 12.00
CA VAL A 21 -5.84 1.37 10.71
C VAL A 21 -7.31 0.98 10.74
N VAL A 22 -8.12 1.58 9.88
CA VAL A 22 -9.58 1.39 9.84
C VAL A 22 -10.04 0.48 8.71
N GLY A 23 -9.13 0.09 7.81
CA GLY A 23 -9.38 -0.88 6.77
C GLY A 23 -8.11 -1.34 6.08
N ASP A 24 -8.13 -2.58 5.61
CA ASP A 24 -7.08 -3.19 4.81
C ASP A 24 -7.67 -4.11 3.74
N ASN A 25 -6.96 -4.31 2.62
CA ASN A 25 -7.34 -5.26 1.58
C ASN A 25 -6.33 -6.42 1.46
N ASP A 26 -6.58 -7.37 0.55
CA ASP A 26 -5.71 -8.55 0.33
C ASP A 26 -4.33 -8.20 -0.26
N PHE A 27 -4.17 -7.00 -0.83
CA PHE A 27 -2.90 -6.48 -1.38
C PHE A 27 -2.09 -5.63 -0.40
N GLY A 28 -2.61 -5.42 0.82
CA GLY A 28 -1.93 -4.63 1.83
C GLY A 28 -2.16 -3.13 1.70
N ASN A 29 -3.11 -2.69 0.87
CA ASN A 29 -3.58 -1.31 0.89
C ASN A 29 -4.27 -1.04 2.20
N LEU A 30 -4.00 0.12 2.79
CA LEU A 30 -4.53 0.50 4.11
C LEU A 30 -5.32 1.80 4.01
N ILE A 31 -6.44 1.87 4.72
CA ILE A 31 -7.07 3.13 5.12
C ILE A 31 -6.70 3.40 6.57
N ILE A 32 -6.08 4.55 6.80
CA ILE A 32 -5.49 4.93 8.08
C ILE A 32 -6.12 6.24 8.53
N LYS A 33 -6.67 6.24 9.74
CA LYS A 33 -7.09 7.46 10.41
C LYS A 33 -5.87 8.09 11.09
N ASP A 34 -5.64 9.37 10.84
CA ASP A 34 -4.58 10.13 11.51
C ASP A 34 -5.06 10.76 12.82
N VAL A 35 -4.11 11.32 13.58
CA VAL A 35 -4.41 11.99 14.87
C VAL A 35 -5.27 13.26 14.72
N ALA A 36 -5.36 13.84 13.52
CA ALA A 36 -6.22 14.99 13.23
C ALA A 36 -7.65 14.59 12.84
N GLY A 37 -7.90 13.29 12.64
CA GLY A 37 -9.20 12.73 12.26
C GLY A 37 -9.41 12.62 10.74
N SER A 38 -8.39 12.92 9.94
CA SER A 38 -8.39 12.69 8.50
C SER A 38 -8.02 11.24 8.16
N TYR A 39 -8.34 10.83 6.94
CA TYR A 39 -8.14 9.48 6.45
C TYR A 39 -7.18 9.48 5.27
N TRP A 40 -6.22 8.56 5.34
CA TRP A 40 -5.16 8.38 4.37
C TRP A 40 -5.26 7.00 3.75
N ARG A 41 -4.91 6.90 2.47
CA ARG A 41 -4.68 5.63 1.79
C ARG A 41 -3.20 5.42 1.60
N LEU A 42 -2.71 4.29 2.07
CA LEU A 42 -1.37 3.77 1.78
C LEU A 42 -1.52 2.67 0.72
N CYS A 43 -0.81 2.81 -0.40
CA CYS A 43 -0.80 1.86 -1.51
C CYS A 43 0.65 1.35 -1.72
N PRO A 44 1.03 0.19 -1.16
CA PRO A 44 2.40 -0.31 -1.26
C PRO A 44 2.87 -0.60 -2.69
N GLU A 45 1.96 -1.04 -3.56
CA GLU A 45 2.28 -1.40 -4.94
C GLU A 45 2.53 -0.18 -5.84
N ASP A 46 1.92 0.95 -5.54
CA ASP A 46 2.11 2.23 -6.25
C ASP A 46 3.00 3.22 -5.48
N LEU A 47 3.55 2.81 -4.33
CA LEU A 47 4.47 3.59 -3.52
C LEU A 47 3.97 5.00 -3.12
N TYR A 48 2.71 5.12 -2.70
CA TYR A 48 2.18 6.38 -2.18
C TYR A 48 1.43 6.23 -0.86
N CYS A 49 1.40 7.33 -0.10
CA CYS A 49 0.54 7.50 1.06
C CYS A 49 -0.10 8.89 1.03
N ASN A 50 -1.38 8.97 0.67
CA ASN A 50 -2.08 10.23 0.40
C ASN A 50 -3.37 10.35 1.21
N ARG A 51 -3.71 11.58 1.62
CA ARG A 51 -5.01 11.86 2.25
C ARG A 51 -6.12 11.66 1.23
N VAL A 52 -7.13 10.86 1.59
CA VAL A 52 -8.29 10.54 0.75
C VAL A 52 -9.61 11.09 1.29
N ALA A 53 -9.65 11.45 2.57
CA ALA A 53 -10.79 12.16 3.17
C ALA A 53 -10.32 13.00 4.36
N ASN A 54 -10.94 14.17 4.57
CA ASN A 54 -10.64 15.06 5.68
C ASN A 54 -11.34 14.64 6.98
N ASP A 55 -12.48 13.96 6.86
CA ASP A 55 -13.29 13.49 7.97
C ASP A 55 -14.06 12.20 7.63
N ARG A 56 -14.91 11.77 8.58
CA ARG A 56 -15.67 10.53 8.44
C ARG A 56 -16.75 10.62 7.37
N ALA A 57 -17.39 11.77 7.19
CA ALA A 57 -18.46 11.93 6.21
C ALA A 57 -17.91 11.85 4.78
N GLU A 58 -16.74 12.46 4.53
CA GLU A 58 -16.04 12.32 3.26
C GLU A 58 -15.60 10.86 3.00
N LEU A 59 -15.12 10.15 4.02
CA LEU A 59 -14.78 8.72 3.88
C LEU A 59 -16.01 7.86 3.56
N ASP A 60 -17.14 8.12 4.22
CA ASP A 60 -18.38 7.39 3.98
C ASP A 60 -18.89 7.64 2.54
N ALA A 61 -18.75 8.87 2.03
CA ALA A 61 -19.05 9.20 0.64
C ALA A 61 -18.10 8.50 -0.34
N LEU A 62 -16.79 8.48 -0.05
CA LEU A 62 -15.78 7.76 -0.84
C LEU A 62 -16.07 6.26 -0.89
N SER A 63 -16.54 5.68 0.22
CA SER A 63 -16.92 4.26 0.32
C SER A 63 -18.16 3.88 -0.50
N GLN A 64 -18.85 4.85 -1.11
CA GLN A 64 -19.94 4.60 -2.07
C GLN A 64 -19.51 4.81 -3.54
N ASN A 65 -18.31 5.38 -3.76
CA ASN A 65 -17.79 5.64 -5.09
C ASN A 65 -17.34 4.33 -5.76
N GLN A 66 -17.96 3.99 -6.89
CA GLN A 66 -17.72 2.71 -7.57
C GLN A 66 -16.29 2.60 -8.13
N ASP A 67 -15.71 3.70 -8.61
CA ASP A 67 -14.33 3.68 -9.12
C ASP A 67 -13.35 3.41 -7.99
N PHE A 68 -13.56 4.07 -6.84
CA PHE A 68 -12.76 3.82 -5.64
C PHE A 68 -12.92 2.38 -5.15
N LEU A 69 -14.13 1.84 -5.10
CA LEU A 69 -14.36 0.46 -4.65
C LEU A 69 -13.75 -0.56 -5.61
N HIS A 70 -13.86 -0.34 -6.93
CA HIS A 70 -13.24 -1.20 -7.93
C HIS A 70 -11.72 -1.26 -7.76
N ASP A 71 -11.10 -0.09 -7.61
CA ASP A 71 -9.67 0.06 -7.38
C ASP A 71 -9.24 -0.49 -6.00
N TRP A 72 -10.04 -0.29 -4.95
CA TRP A 72 -9.75 -0.78 -3.60
C TRP A 72 -9.83 -2.30 -3.49
N TYR A 73 -10.84 -2.94 -4.08
CA TYR A 73 -11.02 -4.39 -3.93
C TYR A 73 -10.11 -5.21 -4.85
N MET A 74 -9.67 -4.63 -5.97
CA MET A 74 -8.75 -5.29 -6.92
C MET A 74 -9.20 -6.71 -7.30
N GLU A 75 -10.52 -6.95 -7.39
CA GLU A 75 -11.12 -8.30 -7.34
C GLU A 75 -10.51 -9.26 -8.37
N THR A 76 -10.28 -8.76 -9.59
CA THR A 76 -9.69 -9.54 -10.68
C THR A 76 -8.28 -10.02 -10.33
N LEU A 77 -7.47 -9.14 -9.75
CA LEU A 77 -6.09 -9.45 -9.38
C LEU A 77 -6.02 -10.33 -8.14
N VAL A 78 -6.90 -10.10 -7.16
CA VAL A 78 -7.06 -10.98 -5.99
C VAL A 78 -7.41 -12.41 -6.42
N LYS A 79 -8.29 -12.56 -7.41
CA LYS A 79 -8.62 -13.87 -7.98
C LYS A 79 -7.39 -14.51 -8.62
N GLN A 80 -6.66 -13.79 -9.48
CA GLN A 80 -5.43 -14.31 -10.10
C GLN A 80 -4.38 -14.70 -9.06
N ALA A 81 -4.20 -13.88 -8.03
CA ALA A 81 -3.28 -14.15 -6.93
C ALA A 81 -3.65 -15.42 -6.17
N ARG A 82 -4.94 -15.60 -5.82
CA ARG A 82 -5.45 -16.81 -5.16
C ARG A 82 -5.26 -18.05 -6.03
N ASP A 83 -5.58 -17.96 -7.32
CA ASP A 83 -5.46 -19.08 -8.26
C ASP A 83 -3.99 -19.53 -8.41
N ARG A 84 -3.04 -18.58 -8.37
CA ARG A 84 -1.60 -18.85 -8.57
C ARG A 84 -0.83 -19.17 -7.30
N LEU A 85 -1.09 -18.43 -6.21
CA LEU A 85 -0.29 -18.44 -4.98
C LEU A 85 -0.98 -19.16 -3.82
N GLY A 86 -2.26 -19.52 -3.99
CA GLY A 86 -3.09 -20.08 -2.93
C GLY A 86 -3.58 -19.00 -1.96
N LEU A 87 -4.30 -19.42 -0.91
CA LEU A 87 -4.87 -18.53 0.10
C LEU A 87 -3.79 -17.89 0.98
N LEU A 88 -4.04 -16.65 1.41
CA LEU A 88 -3.18 -15.95 2.36
C LEU A 88 -3.19 -16.63 3.73
N ARG A 89 -2.00 -16.74 4.32
CA ARG A 89 -1.84 -17.08 5.73
C ARG A 89 -2.10 -15.83 6.59
N PRO A 90 -2.48 -15.98 7.88
CA PRO A 90 -2.69 -14.83 8.77
C PRO A 90 -1.50 -13.88 8.79
N GLY A 91 -1.76 -12.57 8.65
CA GLY A 91 -0.74 -11.50 8.65
C GLY A 91 0.00 -11.31 7.33
N TYR A 92 -0.36 -12.06 6.28
CA TYR A 92 0.26 -11.95 4.95
C TYR A 92 -0.69 -11.32 3.94
N LYS A 93 -0.09 -10.75 2.90
CA LYS A 93 -0.75 -10.07 1.78
C LYS A 93 -0.19 -10.56 0.46
N TYR A 94 -0.97 -10.39 -0.61
CA TYR A 94 -0.44 -10.41 -1.95
C TYR A 94 0.30 -9.10 -2.21
N CYS A 95 1.31 -9.14 -3.07
CA CYS A 95 2.06 -7.96 -3.46
C CYS A 95 2.59 -8.11 -4.87
N LEU A 96 3.02 -7.00 -5.45
CA LEU A 96 3.87 -7.02 -6.63
C LEU A 96 5.33 -7.25 -6.21
N LYS A 97 6.06 -8.11 -6.93
CA LYS A 97 7.51 -8.30 -6.74
C LYS A 97 8.26 -7.03 -7.09
N ILE A 98 7.81 -6.36 -8.16
CA ILE A 98 8.27 -5.05 -8.59
C ILE A 98 7.08 -4.09 -8.47
N PRO A 99 7.16 -3.02 -7.67
CA PRO A 99 6.12 -1.99 -7.60
C PRO A 99 5.82 -1.38 -8.97
N ALA A 100 4.58 -0.93 -9.18
CA ALA A 100 4.10 -0.45 -10.46
C ALA A 100 4.87 0.79 -10.94
N VAL A 101 5.18 1.72 -10.03
CA VAL A 101 5.98 2.92 -10.34
C VAL A 101 7.41 2.60 -10.78
N LEU A 102 7.90 1.39 -10.52
CA LEU A 102 9.20 0.90 -11.00
C LEU A 102 9.07 0.03 -12.27
N GLY A 103 7.92 0.09 -12.95
CA GLY A 103 7.64 -0.67 -14.17
C GLY A 103 7.03 -2.05 -13.93
N GLY A 104 6.72 -2.39 -12.67
CA GLY A 104 5.99 -3.60 -12.33
C GLY A 104 4.62 -3.64 -12.99
N GLN A 105 4.23 -4.80 -13.51
CA GLN A 105 2.91 -4.98 -14.12
C GLN A 105 1.96 -5.69 -13.14
N TYR A 106 0.68 -5.35 -13.21
CA TYR A 106 -0.40 -5.99 -12.46
C TYR A 106 -0.80 -7.31 -13.12
N GLU A 107 0.14 -8.25 -13.16
CA GLU A 107 -0.01 -9.55 -13.82
C GLU A 107 0.57 -10.67 -12.96
N GLU A 108 0.09 -11.89 -13.23
CA GLU A 108 0.47 -13.09 -12.51
C GLU A 108 1.99 -13.30 -12.33
N SER A 109 2.80 -12.94 -13.35
CA SER A 109 4.25 -13.12 -13.32
C SER A 109 4.92 -12.31 -12.19
N ASN A 110 4.31 -11.18 -11.85
CA ASN A 110 4.79 -10.20 -10.88
C ASN A 110 4.12 -10.36 -9.50
N LEU A 111 3.26 -11.36 -9.28
CA LEU A 111 2.61 -11.57 -7.99
C LEU A 111 3.46 -12.40 -7.03
N ALA A 112 3.47 -12.01 -5.75
CA ALA A 112 4.08 -12.75 -4.64
C ALA A 112 3.26 -12.61 -3.35
N THR A 113 3.70 -13.26 -2.27
CA THR A 113 3.17 -13.04 -0.91
C THR A 113 4.24 -12.48 0.00
N ILE A 114 3.84 -11.62 0.93
CA ILE A 114 4.72 -10.92 1.88
C ILE A 114 3.97 -10.68 3.19
N SER A 115 4.69 -10.50 4.30
CA SER A 115 4.03 -10.07 5.54
C SER A 115 3.59 -8.61 5.43
N LEU A 116 2.45 -8.25 6.03
CA LEU A 116 1.95 -6.87 5.95
C LEU A 116 2.98 -5.87 6.51
N HIS A 117 3.63 -6.20 7.63
CA HIS A 117 4.65 -5.35 8.23
C HIS A 117 5.84 -5.11 7.29
N GLU A 118 6.36 -6.17 6.68
CA GLU A 118 7.49 -6.07 5.76
C GLU A 118 7.12 -5.30 4.49
N GLN A 119 5.90 -5.50 3.98
CA GLN A 119 5.40 -4.75 2.83
C GLN A 119 5.33 -3.26 3.12
N VAL A 120 4.73 -2.86 4.25
CA VAL A 120 4.64 -1.46 4.68
C VAL A 120 6.03 -0.86 4.86
N ALA A 121 6.95 -1.59 5.50
CA ALA A 121 8.31 -1.13 5.73
C ALA A 121 9.06 -0.89 4.42
N ILE A 122 9.17 -1.91 3.56
CA ILE A 122 9.95 -1.85 2.32
C ILE A 122 9.38 -0.81 1.36
N SER A 123 8.05 -0.80 1.18
CA SER A 123 7.40 0.18 0.30
C SER A 123 7.61 1.62 0.80
N GLY A 124 7.55 1.87 2.11
CA GLY A 124 7.78 3.21 2.66
C GLY A 124 9.22 3.69 2.48
N TYR A 125 10.21 2.83 2.70
CA TYR A 125 11.61 3.20 2.41
C TYR A 125 11.83 3.44 0.92
N LEU A 126 11.29 2.58 0.06
CA LEU A 126 11.47 2.71 -1.38
C LEU A 126 10.80 3.97 -1.93
N ALA A 127 9.57 4.24 -1.50
CA ALA A 127 8.83 5.46 -1.84
C ALA A 127 9.62 6.71 -1.46
N LYS A 128 10.19 6.74 -0.24
CA LYS A 128 11.02 7.85 0.23
C LYS A 128 12.26 8.10 -0.64
N GLU A 129 12.94 7.05 -1.06
CA GLU A 129 14.16 7.16 -1.88
C GLU A 129 13.88 7.69 -3.29
N ILE A 130 12.64 7.54 -3.78
CA ILE A 130 12.26 7.95 -5.14
C ILE A 130 11.38 9.20 -5.20
N ASP A 131 10.87 9.71 -4.08
CA ASP A 131 9.88 10.80 -4.01
C ASP A 131 10.34 12.08 -4.74
N ASP A 132 11.62 12.42 -4.61
CA ASP A 132 12.23 13.61 -5.23
C ASP A 132 12.79 13.35 -6.65
N LEU A 133 12.64 12.15 -7.18
CA LEU A 133 13.16 11.80 -8.51
C LEU A 133 12.15 12.16 -9.61
N PRO A 134 12.60 12.72 -10.74
CA PRO A 134 11.72 12.95 -11.88
C PRO A 134 11.35 11.63 -12.56
N ASP A 135 10.19 11.63 -13.23
CA ASP A 135 9.78 10.52 -14.10
C ASP A 135 10.88 10.13 -15.10
N GLY A 136 11.14 8.83 -15.20
CA GLY A 136 12.19 8.27 -16.07
C GLY A 136 13.60 8.30 -15.45
N ALA A 137 13.76 8.74 -14.20
CA ALA A 137 15.02 8.62 -13.49
C ALA A 137 15.49 7.16 -13.40
N GLN A 138 16.82 6.96 -13.47
CA GLN A 138 17.42 5.64 -13.28
C GLN A 138 17.68 5.39 -11.80
N ILE A 139 17.15 4.29 -11.28
CA ILE A 139 17.42 3.83 -9.93
C ILE A 139 18.39 2.63 -9.95
N ARG A 140 19.12 2.45 -8.85
CA ARG A 140 19.96 1.26 -8.62
C ARG A 140 19.60 0.64 -7.29
N LEU A 141 18.99 -0.54 -7.33
CA LEU A 141 18.76 -1.34 -6.13
C LEU A 141 20.02 -2.16 -5.82
N LYS A 142 20.57 -1.98 -4.62
CA LYS A 142 21.74 -2.73 -4.14
C LYS A 142 21.32 -3.62 -2.98
N VAL A 143 21.37 -4.93 -3.18
CA VAL A 143 21.23 -5.91 -2.10
C VAL A 143 22.61 -6.11 -1.46
N THR A 144 22.71 -5.95 -0.15
CA THR A 144 23.94 -6.16 0.62
C THR A 144 23.75 -7.31 1.60
N GLU A 145 24.77 -8.17 1.75
CA GLU A 145 24.83 -9.24 2.75
C GLU A 145 25.17 -8.72 4.15
#